data_AF-A0A6N4SUE8-F1
#
_entry.id   AF-A0A6N4SUE8-F1
#
_cell.length_a   1.000
_cell.length_b   1.000
_cell.length_c   1.000
_cell.angle_alpha   90.00
_cell.angle_beta   90.00
_cell.angle_gamma   90.00
#
_symmetry.space_group_name_H-M   'P 1'
#
loop_
_entity.id
_entity.type
_entity.pdbx_description
1 polymer ?
#
loop_
_entity_poly.entity_id
_entity_poly.type
_entity_poly.pdbx_seq_one_letter_code
_entity_poly.pdbx_strand_id
1 'polypeptide(L)'
;MNDEILSPEKKIRWLTKVYFGVLDSPAHDVNPFEDIPPFLDATVGQLAWAIGSESVAQSKLIFCKHFMRVLDLYDFHISEEEIMSCLNNAGMQNRDVIAHFASVGKFK
;
A
#
# COMPACT_ATOMS: atom_id res chain seq x y z
N MET A 1 -12.48 -11.25 22.39
CA MET A 1 -11.09 -11.22 21.91
C MET A 1 -10.47 -9.98 22.52
N ASN A 2 -9.26 -10.07 23.09
CA ASN A 2 -8.56 -8.86 23.52
C ASN A 2 -8.20 -8.08 22.26
N ASP A 3 -8.70 -6.86 22.15
CA ASP A 3 -8.25 -5.88 21.16
C ASP A 3 -6.80 -5.52 21.52
N GLU A 4 -5.85 -6.37 21.16
CA GLU A 4 -4.44 -6.00 21.18
C GLU A 4 -4.27 -4.88 20.17
N ILE A 5 -4.36 -3.63 20.65
CA ILE A 5 -3.92 -2.46 19.91
C ILE A 5 -2.47 -2.73 19.53
N LEU A 6 -2.24 -3.06 18.26
CA LEU A 6 -0.91 -3.25 17.71
C LEU A 6 -0.08 -2.01 18.05
N SER A 7 1.08 -2.22 18.68
CA SER A 7 1.99 -1.11 18.93
C SER A 7 2.31 -0.41 17.60
N PRO A 8 2.61 0.90 17.62
CA PRO A 8 2.91 1.65 16.40
C PRO A 8 3.95 0.96 15.50
N GLU A 9 5.00 0.40 16.10
CA GLU A 9 6.04 -0.36 15.41
C GLU A 9 5.53 -1.65 14.77
N LYS A 10 4.69 -2.42 15.49
CA LYS A 10 4.09 -3.65 14.95
C LYS A 10 3.16 -3.34 13.78
N LYS A 11 2.39 -2.24 13.88
CA LYS A 11 1.50 -1.76 12.83
C LYS A 11 2.25 -1.34 11.57
N ILE A 12 3.32 -0.56 11.72
CA ILE A 12 4.21 -0.17 10.62
C ILE A 12 4.80 -1.43 9.96
N ARG A 13 5.38 -2.34 10.74
CA ARG A 13 5.99 -3.58 10.22
C ARG A 13 4.98 -4.45 9.47
N TRP A 14 3.75 -4.54 9.96
CA TRP A 14 2.68 -5.26 9.29
C TRP A 14 2.29 -4.56 7.98
N LEU A 15 2.01 -3.25 8.00
CA LEU A 15 1.68 -2.47 6.80
C LEU A 15 2.80 -2.52 5.75
N THR A 16 4.07 -2.52 6.15
CA THR A 16 5.19 -2.72 5.23
C THR A 16 5.03 -4.00 4.43
N LYS A 17 4.74 -5.13 5.10
CA LYS A 17 4.57 -6.42 4.43
C LYS A 17 3.33 -6.45 3.56
N VAL A 18 2.22 -5.87 4.03
CA VAL A 18 0.98 -5.84 3.26
C VAL A 18 1.15 -4.98 2.02
N TYR A 19 1.65 -3.75 2.16
CA TYR A 19 1.83 -2.80 1.06
C TYR A 19 2.88 -3.29 0.04
N PHE A 20 3.96 -3.91 0.50
CA PHE A 20 4.95 -4.55 -0.38
C PHE A 20 4.36 -5.74 -1.15
N GLY A 21 3.56 -6.56 -0.49
CA GLY A 21 3.02 -7.81 -1.04
C GLY A 21 1.60 -7.72 -1.57
N VAL A 22 1.08 -6.53 -1.91
CA VAL A 22 -0.30 -6.39 -2.45
C VAL A 22 -0.35 -7.07 -3.82
N LEU A 23 -0.78 -8.32 -3.80
CA LEU A 23 -0.92 -9.18 -4.97
C LEU A 23 -2.23 -9.96 -4.82
N ASP A 24 -3.37 -9.30 -5.00
CA ASP A 24 -4.61 -10.05 -5.19
C ASP A 24 -4.80 -10.47 -6.67
N SER A 25 -3.96 -9.94 -7.58
CA SER A 25 -3.84 -10.34 -8.98
C SER A 25 -2.41 -10.13 -9.50
N PRO A 26 -1.70 -11.20 -9.92
CA PRO A 26 -0.38 -11.09 -10.55
C PRO A 26 -0.36 -10.22 -11.83
N ALA A 27 -1.52 -10.04 -12.48
CA ALA A 27 -1.64 -9.22 -13.68
C ALA A 27 -1.58 -7.71 -13.40
N HIS A 28 -1.73 -7.31 -12.13
CA HIS A 28 -1.71 -5.91 -11.69
C HIS A 28 -0.57 -5.65 -10.68
N ASP A 29 0.45 -6.51 -10.67
CA ASP A 29 1.62 -6.34 -9.82
C ASP A 29 2.47 -5.15 -10.27
N VAL A 30 2.31 -4.04 -9.58
CA VAL A 30 3.05 -2.80 -9.82
C VAL A 30 4.37 -2.75 -9.05
N ASN A 31 4.71 -3.76 -8.24
CA ASN A 31 5.92 -3.76 -7.44
C ASN A 31 7.09 -4.42 -8.20
N PRO A 32 8.07 -3.67 -8.74
CA PRO A 32 9.19 -4.25 -9.46
C PRO A 32 10.31 -4.77 -8.53
N PHE A 33 10.16 -4.65 -7.21
CA PHE A 33 11.21 -4.95 -6.24
C PHE A 33 11.06 -6.35 -5.66
N GLU A 34 12.16 -7.09 -5.61
CA GLU A 34 12.21 -8.44 -5.00
C GLU A 34 12.35 -8.39 -3.47
N ASP A 35 12.81 -7.27 -2.93
CA ASP A 35 13.14 -7.09 -1.51
C ASP A 35 12.52 -5.82 -0.91
N ILE A 36 12.22 -5.87 0.40
CA ILE A 36 11.60 -4.75 1.15
C ILE A 36 12.53 -3.52 1.26
N PRO A 37 13.82 -3.62 1.61
CA PRO A 37 14.66 -2.43 1.77
C PRO A 37 14.72 -1.52 0.53
N PRO A 38 15.03 -2.00 -0.70
CA PRO A 38 15.04 -1.14 -1.87
C PRO A 38 13.65 -0.59 -2.20
N PHE A 39 12.58 -1.35 -1.93
CA PHE A 39 11.20 -0.86 -2.07
C PHE A 39 10.92 0.33 -1.15
N LEU A 40 11.32 0.25 0.13
CA LEU A 40 11.10 1.32 1.11
C LEU A 40 11.82 2.63 0.74
N ASP A 41 12.99 2.50 0.12
CA ASP A 41 13.81 3.62 -0.33
C ASP A 41 13.32 4.22 -1.66
N ALA A 42 12.59 3.44 -2.46
CA ALA A 42 12.01 3.89 -3.72
C ALA A 42 10.83 4.83 -3.51
N THR A 43 10.60 5.69 -4.50
CA THR A 43 9.40 6.53 -4.55
C THR A 43 8.23 5.78 -5.16
N VAL A 44 7.02 6.24 -4.84
CA VAL A 44 5.77 5.78 -5.47
C VAL A 44 5.88 5.84 -6.99
N GLY A 45 6.54 6.86 -7.55
CA GLY A 45 6.76 7.00 -9.00
C GLY A 45 7.65 5.94 -9.64
N GLN A 46 8.43 5.20 -8.85
CA GLN A 46 9.31 4.13 -9.32
C GLN A 46 8.62 2.75 -9.35
N LEU A 47 7.35 2.65 -8.92
CA LEU A 47 6.53 1.47 -9.13
C LEU A 47 6.13 1.34 -10.62
N ALA A 48 5.91 0.11 -11.07
CA ALA A 48 5.63 -0.24 -12.46
C ALA A 48 4.17 0.06 -12.83
N TRP A 49 3.77 1.33 -12.73
CA TRP A 49 2.44 1.78 -13.16
C TRP A 49 2.22 1.56 -14.66
N ALA A 50 0.94 1.51 -15.07
CA ALA A 50 0.54 1.30 -16.46
C ALA A 50 0.95 -0.07 -17.00
N ILE A 51 0.59 -1.14 -16.28
CA ILE A 51 0.80 -2.52 -16.72
C ILE A 51 -0.13 -2.82 -17.90
N GLY A 52 0.42 -3.39 -18.97
CA GLY A 52 -0.33 -3.71 -20.17
C GLY A 52 -0.78 -2.47 -20.94
N SER A 53 -2.09 -2.31 -21.14
CA SER A 53 -2.69 -1.19 -21.89
C SER A 53 -3.35 -0.14 -20.99
N GLU A 54 -3.16 -0.24 -19.67
CA GLU A 54 -3.79 0.66 -18.70
C GLU A 54 -3.10 2.02 -18.65
N SER A 55 -3.85 3.08 -18.34
CA SER A 55 -3.25 4.35 -17.95
C SER A 55 -2.68 4.28 -16.53
N VAL A 56 -1.71 5.14 -16.19
CA VAL A 56 -1.17 5.24 -14.82
C VAL A 56 -2.28 5.48 -13.79
N ALA A 57 -3.26 6.34 -14.12
CA ALA A 57 -4.39 6.62 -13.23
C ALA A 57 -5.26 5.40 -12.98
N GLN A 58 -5.53 4.61 -14.03
CA GLN A 58 -6.30 3.38 -13.92
C GLN A 58 -5.55 2.31 -13.13
N SER A 59 -4.25 2.15 -13.36
CA SER A 59 -3.39 1.23 -12.63
C SER A 59 -3.37 1.53 -11.13
N LYS A 60 -3.27 2.81 -10.74
CA LYS A 60 -3.37 3.24 -9.32
C LYS A 60 -4.73 2.96 -8.70
N LEU A 61 -5.82 3.20 -9.44
CA LEU A 61 -7.17 2.91 -8.96
C LEU A 61 -7.39 1.42 -8.74
N ILE A 62 -6.88 0.58 -9.65
CA ILE A 62 -6.92 -0.88 -9.54
C ILE A 62 -6.12 -1.33 -8.31
N PHE A 63 -4.88 -0.87 -8.17
CA PHE A 63 -4.05 -1.13 -6.99
C PHE A 63 -4.75 -0.71 -5.70
N CYS A 64 -5.36 0.48 -5.64
CA CYS A 64 -6.07 0.96 -4.45
C CYS A 64 -7.21 0.02 -4.05
N LYS A 65 -8.02 -0.43 -5.00
CA LYS A 65 -9.11 -1.38 -4.75
C LYS A 65 -8.59 -2.72 -4.22
N HIS A 66 -7.51 -3.21 -4.81
CA HIS A 66 -6.85 -4.45 -4.41
C HIS A 66 -6.27 -4.33 -2.99
N PHE A 67 -5.58 -3.24 -2.70
CA PHE A 67 -5.03 -2.96 -1.38
C PHE A 67 -6.14 -2.87 -0.32
N MET A 68 -7.22 -2.12 -0.59
CA MET A 68 -8.37 -2.03 0.33
C MET A 68 -9.00 -3.38 0.63
N ARG A 69 -9.16 -4.25 -0.39
CA ARG A 69 -9.65 -5.62 -0.19
C ARG A 69 -8.74 -6.43 0.72
N VAL A 70 -7.42 -6.35 0.52
CA VAL A 70 -6.45 -7.02 1.39
C VAL A 70 -6.55 -6.48 2.82
N LEU A 71 -6.67 -5.17 3.02
CA LEU A 71 -6.82 -4.57 4.34
C LEU A 71 -8.11 -5.02 5.05
N ASP A 72 -9.22 -5.10 4.32
CA ASP A 72 -10.51 -5.56 4.87
C ASP A 72 -10.44 -7.03 5.33
N LEU A 73 -9.59 -7.89 4.75
CA LEU A 73 -9.36 -9.27 5.25
C LEU A 73 -8.74 -9.31 6.67
N TYR A 74 -8.13 -8.21 7.11
CA TYR A 74 -7.53 -8.07 8.43
C TYR A 74 -8.31 -7.10 9.33
N ASP A 75 -9.56 -6.79 8.97
CA ASP A 75 -10.39 -5.79 9.66
C ASP A 75 -9.70 -4.42 9.78
N PHE A 76 -8.79 -4.09 8.85
CA PHE A 76 -8.07 -2.82 8.86
C PHE A 76 -8.65 -1.87 7.83
N HIS A 77 -8.84 -0.62 8.21
CA HIS A 77 -9.47 0.37 7.35
C HIS A 77 -8.58 1.59 7.13
N ILE A 78 -8.41 1.94 5.85
CA ILE A 78 -7.90 3.21 5.34
C ILE A 78 -8.90 3.67 4.28
N SER A 79 -9.23 4.95 4.21
CA SER A 79 -10.12 5.46 3.16
C SER A 79 -9.43 5.45 1.80
N GLU A 80 -10.22 5.34 0.73
CA GLU A 80 -9.72 5.44 -0.65
C GLU A 80 -9.00 6.77 -0.90
N GLU A 81 -9.53 7.88 -0.36
CA GLU A 81 -8.92 9.21 -0.46
C GLU A 81 -7.50 9.25 0.10
N GLU A 82 -7.29 8.67 1.29
CA GLU A 82 -5.98 8.64 1.94
C GLU A 82 -4.98 7.81 1.13
N ILE A 83 -5.40 6.65 0.62
CA ILE A 83 -4.55 5.79 -0.23
C ILE A 83 -4.22 6.53 -1.53
N MET A 84 -5.22 7.07 -2.21
CA MET A 84 -5.04 7.73 -3.51
C MET A 84 -4.22 9.02 -3.40
N SER A 85 -4.28 9.74 -2.28
CA SER A 85 -3.45 10.93 -2.05
C SER A 85 -1.96 10.56 -2.05
N CYS A 86 -1.58 9.48 -1.36
CA CYS A 86 -0.23 8.93 -1.38
C CYS A 86 0.17 8.44 -2.77
N LEU A 87 -0.68 7.62 -3.41
CA LEU A 87 -0.39 7.05 -4.73
C LEU A 87 -0.23 8.13 -5.81
N ASN A 88 -0.92 9.27 -5.69
CA ASN A 88 -0.80 10.39 -6.63
C ASN A 88 0.42 11.27 -6.38
N ASN A 89 1.13 11.11 -5.26
CA ASN A 89 2.39 11.79 -5.00
C ASN A 89 3.59 10.94 -5.44
N ALA A 90 4.00 11.07 -6.69
CA ALA A 90 5.10 10.29 -7.28
C ALA A 90 6.46 10.49 -6.57
N GLY A 91 6.64 11.59 -5.83
CA GLY A 91 7.87 11.89 -5.08
C GLY A 91 7.91 11.32 -3.67
N MET A 92 6.80 10.80 -3.16
CA MET A 92 6.72 10.22 -1.82
C MET A 92 7.48 8.88 -1.76
N GLN A 93 8.28 8.64 -0.74
CA GLN A 93 8.92 7.34 -0.55
C GLN A 93 7.93 6.33 0.01
N ASN A 94 8.06 5.05 -0.34
CA ASN A 94 7.15 4.01 0.14
C ASN A 94 7.18 3.88 1.67
N ARG A 95 8.31 4.18 2.33
CA ARG A 95 8.37 4.23 3.81
C ARG A 95 7.45 5.31 4.38
N ASP A 96 7.34 6.45 3.72
CA ASP A 96 6.50 7.56 4.16
C ASP A 96 5.02 7.24 3.92
N VAL A 97 4.72 6.56 2.81
CA VAL A 97 3.38 6.02 2.53
C VAL A 97 2.93 5.10 3.66
N ILE A 98 3.79 4.16 4.08
CA ILE A 98 3.50 3.25 5.20
C ILE A 98 3.31 4.02 6.50
N ALA A 99 4.15 5.02 6.79
CA ALA A 99 4.02 5.84 7.99
C ALA A 99 2.68 6.60 8.00
N HIS A 100 2.27 7.13 6.85
CA HIS A 100 0.97 7.77 6.67
C HIS A 100 -0.18 6.80 6.90
N PHE A 101 -0.17 5.65 6.22
CA PHE A 101 -1.17 4.58 6.40
C PHE A 101 -1.26 4.10 7.85
N ALA A 102 -0.12 4.03 8.55
CA ALA A 102 -0.08 3.68 9.96
C ALA A 102 -0.67 4.77 10.86
N SER A 103 -0.65 6.04 10.47
CA SER A 103 -1.21 7.14 11.27
C SER A 103 -2.73 7.26 11.10
N VAL A 104 -3.24 7.11 9.87
CA VAL A 104 -4.66 7.30 9.55
C VAL A 104 -5.50 6.02 9.64
N GLY A 105 -4.88 4.85 9.42
CA GLY A 105 -5.60 3.58 9.38
C GLY A 105 -6.00 3.06 10.76
N LYS A 106 -7.05 2.25 10.85
CA LYS A 106 -7.54 1.69 12.13
C LYS A 106 -8.10 0.28 11.98
N PHE A 107 -7.91 -0.55 13.00
CA PHE A 107 -8.62 -1.82 13.12
C PHE A 107 -10.09 -1.52 13.48
N LYS A 108 -11.00 -2.26 12.83
CA LYS A 108 -12.45 -2.20 13.05
C LYS A 108 -12.86 -3.14 14.18
#